data_AF-A0AAN8VUY8-F1
#
_entry.id   AF-A0AAN8VUY8-F1
#
_cell.length_a   1.000
_cell.length_b   1.000
_cell.length_c   1.000
_cell.angle_alpha   90.00
_cell.angle_beta   90.00
_cell.angle_gamma   90.00
#
_symmetry.space_group_name_H-M   'P 1'
#
loop_
_entity.id
_entity.type
_entity.pdbx_description
1 polymer ?
#
loop_
_entity_poly.entity_id
_entity_poly.type
_entity_poly.pdbx_seq_one_letter_code
_entity_poly.pdbx_strand_id
1 'polypeptide(L)'
;AEEPEPNTKVTKMEKLRLASIGERLKTGGAQMSKRVKEMLQSPTPESKIVDEATLETLSEPNWGLNLRICAMINSDEYSGSEIVKAIKRKLGVSNSRSAAVIQRLSLELLEIIAMNCEKVFSEIASEKVLEEMVRLIENQVTDSGIKERSLQLIRAWGESQDLDYLPVFRQTYMNLKNRNTLPAGYSLESYRQQMSPPEEYPIPDMDLHGADHTTYPFNYGSLSQEEKKEFLEITRNSAELLSSILNSEMEPKHIKDDLTLSMLEKCKQSQPVLERIIQATNDDEGILFEALNLHDELQRVISKYEEVEAASEPGQQLPDKPDTMVQKSPTQPGNEAREKENPEGESSEASSGKSSLRGVEN
;
A
#
# COMPACT_ATOMS: atom_id res chain seq x y z
N ALA A 1 -85.33 -29.84 12.57
CA ALA A 1 -84.14 -30.23 13.33
C ALA A 1 -82.96 -29.78 12.50
N GLU A 2 -82.23 -28.79 13.00
CA GLU A 2 -81.12 -28.14 12.30
C GLU A 2 -80.03 -27.96 13.36
N GLU A 3 -79.02 -28.83 13.32
CA GLU A 3 -77.90 -28.78 14.25
C GLU A 3 -76.93 -27.67 13.80
N PRO A 4 -76.37 -26.86 14.72
CA PRO A 4 -75.34 -25.91 14.38
C PRO A 4 -74.00 -26.63 14.17
N GLU A 5 -73.38 -26.48 12.99
CA GLU A 5 -72.06 -27.05 12.73
C GLU A 5 -71.00 -26.52 13.73
N PRO A 6 -70.11 -27.38 14.26
CA PRO A 6 -69.07 -26.97 15.18
C PRO A 6 -67.97 -26.15 14.49
N ASN A 7 -67.40 -25.21 15.24
CA ASN A 7 -66.57 -24.12 14.73
C ASN A 7 -65.13 -24.55 14.33
N THR A 8 -65.02 -25.32 13.25
CA THR A 8 -63.80 -26.03 12.78
C THR A 8 -62.61 -25.11 12.46
N LYS A 9 -62.82 -23.80 12.29
CA LYS A 9 -61.75 -22.83 12.02
C LYS A 9 -60.92 -22.48 13.27
N VAL A 10 -61.56 -22.42 14.45
CA VAL A 10 -60.89 -22.02 15.71
C VAL A 10 -59.87 -23.08 16.13
N THR A 11 -60.29 -24.35 16.16
CA THR A 11 -59.45 -25.50 16.56
C THR A 11 -58.25 -25.72 15.61
N LYS A 12 -58.37 -25.38 14.33
CA LYS A 12 -57.24 -25.42 13.38
C LYS A 12 -56.21 -24.31 13.67
N MET A 13 -56.66 -23.11 14.04
CA MET A 13 -55.78 -21.99 14.36
C MET A 13 -55.00 -22.21 15.67
N GLU A 14 -55.65 -22.81 16.67
CA GLU A 14 -55.00 -23.19 17.94
C GLU A 14 -53.94 -24.29 17.75
N LYS A 15 -54.23 -25.31 16.94
CA LYS A 15 -53.26 -26.37 16.58
C LYS A 15 -52.02 -25.80 15.89
N LEU A 16 -52.18 -24.84 14.97
CA LEU A 16 -51.06 -24.17 14.30
C LEU A 16 -50.23 -23.30 15.27
N ARG A 17 -50.87 -22.63 16.24
CA ARG A 17 -50.17 -21.90 17.31
C ARG A 17 -49.37 -22.84 18.21
N LEU A 18 -49.95 -23.97 18.64
CA LEU A 18 -49.24 -24.98 19.44
C LEU A 18 -48.04 -25.58 18.68
N ALA A 19 -48.18 -25.87 17.39
CA ALA A 19 -47.09 -26.34 16.55
C ALA A 19 -45.94 -25.31 16.49
N SER A 20 -46.25 -24.03 16.22
CA SER A 20 -45.23 -22.97 16.18
C SER A 20 -44.54 -22.73 17.53
N ILE A 21 -45.26 -22.86 18.65
CA ILE A 21 -44.67 -22.80 19.99
C ILE A 21 -43.75 -24.01 20.23
N GLY A 22 -44.15 -25.21 19.83
CA GLY A 22 -43.33 -26.43 19.91
C GLY A 22 -42.05 -26.32 19.09
N GLU A 23 -42.11 -25.78 17.88
CA GLU A 23 -40.93 -25.50 17.04
C GLU A 23 -40.00 -24.48 17.70
N ARG A 24 -40.53 -23.38 18.24
CA ARG A 24 -39.73 -22.35 18.95
C ARG A 24 -39.05 -22.89 20.21
N LEU A 25 -39.72 -23.77 20.97
CA LEU A 25 -39.12 -24.44 22.12
C LEU A 25 -38.03 -25.44 21.70
N LYS A 26 -38.25 -26.17 20.60
CA LYS A 26 -37.27 -27.14 20.06
C LYS A 26 -36.03 -26.45 19.48
N THR A 27 -36.18 -25.35 18.77
CA THR A 27 -35.04 -24.55 18.26
C THR A 27 -34.29 -23.85 19.38
N GLY A 28 -34.99 -23.27 20.36
CA GLY A 28 -34.37 -22.70 21.57
C GLY A 28 -33.58 -23.74 22.37
N GLY A 29 -34.14 -24.94 22.56
CA GLY A 29 -33.45 -26.07 23.21
C GLY A 29 -32.20 -26.54 22.47
N ALA A 30 -32.24 -26.59 21.13
CA ALA A 30 -31.09 -26.93 20.30
C ALA A 30 -29.98 -25.86 20.32
N GLN A 31 -30.35 -24.57 20.39
CA GLN A 31 -29.39 -23.47 20.53
C GLN A 31 -28.73 -23.44 21.91
N MET A 32 -29.50 -23.72 22.96
CA MET A 32 -28.99 -23.88 24.33
C MET A 32 -28.03 -25.07 24.46
N SER A 33 -28.39 -26.25 23.92
CA SER A 33 -27.52 -27.42 23.98
C SER A 33 -26.24 -27.25 23.16
N LYS A 34 -26.30 -26.56 22.02
CA LYS A 34 -25.11 -26.17 21.26
C LYS A 34 -24.18 -25.26 22.07
N ARG A 35 -24.70 -24.17 22.68
CA ARG A 35 -23.91 -23.29 23.55
C ARG A 35 -23.29 -24.02 24.74
N VAL A 36 -24.05 -24.89 25.41
CA VAL A 36 -23.55 -25.67 26.56
C VAL A 36 -22.45 -26.64 26.11
N LYS A 37 -22.56 -27.24 24.92
CA LYS A 37 -21.51 -28.08 24.35
C LYS A 37 -20.25 -27.28 24.01
N GLU A 38 -20.39 -26.08 23.45
CA GLU A 38 -19.28 -25.15 23.17
C GLU A 38 -18.59 -24.67 24.46
N MET A 39 -19.35 -24.45 25.55
CA MET A 39 -18.79 -24.06 26.86
C MET A 39 -18.12 -25.21 27.63
N LEU A 40 -18.42 -26.47 27.31
CA LEU A 40 -17.84 -27.67 27.92
C LEU A 40 -16.65 -28.24 27.14
N GLN A 41 -16.36 -27.72 25.95
CA GLN A 41 -15.16 -28.09 25.20
C GLN A 41 -13.95 -27.30 25.71
N SER A 42 -12.87 -28.01 26.05
CA SER A 42 -11.59 -27.38 26.39
C SER A 42 -11.09 -26.54 25.21
N PRO A 43 -10.50 -25.34 25.43
CA PRO A 43 -10.01 -24.51 24.34
C PRO A 43 -8.99 -25.26 23.47
N THR A 44 -9.29 -25.39 22.18
CA THR A 44 -8.42 -26.04 21.19
C THR A 44 -7.13 -25.23 21.01
N PRO A 45 -6.00 -25.83 20.58
CA PRO A 45 -4.78 -25.07 20.34
C PRO A 45 -4.99 -23.95 19.30
N GLU A 46 -5.80 -24.18 18.27
CA GLU A 46 -6.21 -23.20 17.27
C GLU A 46 -6.98 -22.03 17.90
N SER A 47 -7.87 -22.31 18.86
CA SER A 47 -8.57 -21.25 19.57
C SER A 47 -7.63 -20.42 20.43
N LYS A 48 -6.67 -21.06 21.11
CA LYS A 48 -5.71 -20.37 21.99
C LYS A 48 -4.76 -19.46 21.21
N ILE A 49 -4.24 -19.91 20.07
CA ILE A 49 -3.34 -19.04 19.29
C ILE A 49 -4.09 -17.87 18.65
N VAL A 50 -5.37 -18.06 18.28
CA VAL A 50 -6.24 -16.95 17.87
C VAL A 50 -6.57 -16.06 19.07
N ASP A 51 -6.70 -16.59 20.28
CA ASP A 51 -6.80 -15.79 21.51
C ASP A 51 -5.57 -14.89 21.71
N GLU A 52 -4.36 -15.44 21.51
CA GLU A 52 -3.07 -14.73 21.59
C GLU A 52 -2.90 -13.67 20.49
N ALA A 53 -3.26 -13.97 19.24
CA ALA A 53 -3.19 -13.05 18.11
C ALA A 53 -4.23 -11.90 18.18
N THR A 54 -5.28 -12.06 18.98
CA THR A 54 -6.38 -11.08 19.12
C THR A 54 -6.52 -10.57 20.56
N LEU A 55 -5.44 -10.57 21.34
CA LEU A 55 -5.42 -10.09 22.72
C LEU A 55 -5.86 -8.62 22.81
N GLU A 56 -6.73 -8.34 23.79
CA GLU A 56 -7.26 -6.99 24.03
C GLU A 56 -6.22 -5.94 24.45
N THR A 57 -5.03 -6.37 24.83
CA THR A 57 -3.89 -5.52 25.21
C THR A 57 -3.02 -5.11 24.02
N LEU A 58 -3.25 -5.66 22.83
CA LEU A 58 -2.48 -5.31 21.63
C LEU A 58 -3.04 -4.02 21.02
N SER A 59 -2.17 -3.04 20.76
CA SER A 59 -2.51 -1.88 19.93
C SER A 59 -2.63 -2.28 18.46
N GLU A 60 -1.59 -2.97 17.98
CA GLU A 60 -1.34 -3.33 16.58
C GLU A 60 -1.37 -4.85 16.33
N PRO A 61 -1.59 -5.30 15.08
CA PRO A 61 -1.47 -6.71 14.71
C PRO A 61 -0.08 -7.28 14.98
N ASN A 62 -0.02 -8.46 15.61
CA ASN A 62 1.22 -9.20 15.77
C ASN A 62 1.54 -9.95 14.46
N TRP A 63 2.16 -9.25 13.50
CA TRP A 63 2.51 -9.79 12.19
C TRP A 63 3.30 -11.09 12.25
N GLY A 64 4.27 -11.21 13.16
CA GLY A 64 5.06 -12.42 13.34
C GLY A 64 4.21 -13.63 13.77
N LEU A 65 3.26 -13.42 14.69
CA LEU A 65 2.31 -14.47 15.09
C LEU A 65 1.30 -14.79 13.99
N ASN A 66 0.79 -13.79 13.29
CA ASN A 66 -0.18 -13.96 12.20
C ASN A 66 0.42 -14.74 11.02
N LEU A 67 1.65 -14.42 10.60
CA LEU A 67 2.38 -15.17 9.57
C LEU A 67 2.75 -16.58 10.04
N ARG A 68 3.07 -16.76 11.33
CA ARG A 68 3.25 -18.11 11.91
C ARG A 68 1.96 -18.92 11.84
N ILE A 69 0.79 -18.34 12.13
CA ILE A 69 -0.51 -19.01 11.95
C ILE A 69 -0.71 -19.46 10.50
N CYS A 70 -0.38 -18.61 9.52
CA CYS A 70 -0.42 -18.98 8.10
C CYS A 70 0.49 -20.19 7.80
N ALA A 71 1.72 -20.20 8.34
CA ALA A 71 2.65 -21.32 8.17
C ALA A 71 2.08 -22.64 8.76
N MET A 72 1.46 -22.59 9.95
CA MET A 72 0.85 -23.78 10.58
C MET A 72 -0.41 -24.28 9.87
N ILE A 73 -1.17 -23.39 9.22
CA ILE A 73 -2.28 -23.79 8.31
C ILE A 73 -1.72 -24.44 7.05
N ASN A 74 -0.72 -23.84 6.42
CA ASN A 74 -0.13 -24.32 5.16
C ASN A 74 0.67 -25.62 5.31
N SER A 75 1.16 -25.93 6.52
CA SER A 75 1.77 -27.23 6.85
C SER A 75 0.76 -28.28 7.36
N ASP A 76 -0.54 -27.99 7.31
CA ASP A 76 -1.64 -28.78 7.88
C ASP A 76 -1.43 -29.15 9.38
N GLU A 77 -0.63 -28.36 10.14
CA GLU A 77 -0.45 -28.51 11.60
C GLU A 77 -1.72 -28.08 12.34
N TYR A 78 -2.34 -26.97 11.90
CA TYR A 78 -3.63 -26.50 12.38
C TYR A 78 -4.69 -26.55 11.28
N SER A 79 -5.90 -26.96 11.65
CA SER A 79 -7.04 -26.91 10.75
C SER A 79 -7.47 -25.47 10.52
N GLY A 80 -7.39 -25.00 9.27
CA GLY A 80 -7.86 -23.67 8.88
C GLY A 80 -9.33 -23.46 9.26
N SER A 81 -10.21 -24.46 9.10
CA SER A 81 -11.60 -24.44 9.56
C SER A 81 -11.73 -24.15 11.07
N GLU A 82 -10.86 -24.70 11.94
CA GLU A 82 -10.89 -24.39 13.38
C GLU A 82 -10.33 -23.01 13.72
N ILE A 83 -9.30 -22.55 12.99
CA ILE A 83 -8.81 -21.16 13.06
C ILE A 83 -9.90 -20.16 12.65
N VAL A 84 -10.55 -20.41 11.50
CA VAL A 84 -11.64 -19.59 10.95
C VAL A 84 -12.86 -19.59 11.90
N LYS A 85 -13.20 -20.72 12.53
CA LYS A 85 -14.21 -20.77 13.61
C LYS A 85 -13.80 -19.91 14.80
N ALA A 86 -12.54 -19.96 15.23
CA ALA A 86 -12.04 -19.15 16.34
C ALA A 86 -12.11 -17.66 16.03
N ILE A 87 -11.66 -17.25 14.84
CA ILE A 87 -11.77 -15.86 14.36
C ILE A 87 -13.22 -15.42 14.31
N LYS A 88 -14.14 -16.26 13.80
CA LYS A 88 -15.57 -15.97 13.81
C LYS A 88 -16.14 -15.77 15.22
N ARG A 89 -15.71 -16.58 16.21
CA ARG A 89 -16.09 -16.39 17.62
C ARG A 89 -15.63 -15.03 18.15
N LYS A 90 -14.44 -14.58 17.77
CA LYS A 90 -13.89 -13.26 18.14
C LYS A 90 -14.65 -12.11 17.49
N LEU A 91 -14.98 -12.21 16.21
CA LEU A 91 -15.84 -11.23 15.52
C LEU A 91 -17.20 -11.07 16.24
N GLY A 92 -17.80 -12.17 16.68
CA GLY A 92 -19.06 -12.16 17.43
C GLY A 92 -19.02 -11.58 18.86
N VAL A 93 -17.87 -11.14 19.36
CA VAL A 93 -17.73 -10.51 20.69
C VAL A 93 -18.37 -9.12 20.69
N SER A 94 -19.53 -8.98 21.33
CA SER A 94 -20.30 -7.72 21.38
C SER A 94 -20.46 -7.12 22.78
N ASN A 95 -20.16 -7.87 23.84
CA ASN A 95 -20.42 -7.50 25.24
C ASN A 95 -19.13 -7.25 26.06
N SER A 96 -18.04 -6.83 25.42
CA SER A 96 -16.76 -6.49 26.09
C SER A 96 -16.39 -5.03 25.85
N ARG A 97 -15.77 -4.37 26.84
CA ARG A 97 -15.15 -3.04 26.65
C ARG A 97 -14.08 -3.07 25.54
N SER A 98 -13.44 -4.21 25.34
CA SER A 98 -12.37 -4.41 24.37
C SER A 98 -12.85 -5.00 23.04
N ALA A 99 -14.17 -5.10 22.83
CA ALA A 99 -14.76 -5.73 21.64
C ALA A 99 -14.21 -5.15 20.34
N ALA A 100 -14.09 -3.82 20.23
CA ALA A 100 -13.56 -3.17 19.03
C ALA A 100 -12.08 -3.52 18.74
N VAL A 101 -11.24 -3.68 19.77
CA VAL A 101 -9.84 -4.11 19.61
C VAL A 101 -9.79 -5.56 19.12
N ILE A 102 -10.53 -6.44 19.80
CA ILE A 102 -10.62 -7.86 19.44
C ILE A 102 -11.13 -8.03 18.00
N GLN A 103 -12.20 -7.31 17.64
CA GLN A 103 -12.79 -7.34 16.30
C GLN A 103 -11.81 -6.82 15.23
N ARG A 104 -11.09 -5.72 15.49
CA ARG A 104 -10.07 -5.18 14.57
C ARG A 104 -9.01 -6.23 14.28
N LEU A 105 -8.34 -6.73 15.32
CA LEU A 105 -7.27 -7.72 15.21
C LEU A 105 -7.77 -9.02 14.56
N SER A 106 -9.03 -9.39 14.76
CA SER A 106 -9.66 -10.54 14.12
C SER A 106 -9.90 -10.35 12.62
N LEU A 107 -10.28 -9.13 12.18
CA LEU A 107 -10.41 -8.81 10.76
C LEU A 107 -9.05 -8.76 10.06
N GLU A 108 -8.02 -8.20 10.71
CA GLU A 108 -6.66 -8.18 10.16
C GLU A 108 -6.07 -9.60 10.07
N LEU A 109 -6.21 -10.43 11.11
CA LEU A 109 -5.81 -11.84 11.05
C LEU A 109 -6.57 -12.59 9.94
N LEU A 110 -7.88 -12.33 9.78
CA LEU A 110 -8.71 -12.95 8.74
C LEU A 110 -8.24 -12.60 7.33
N GLU A 111 -7.89 -11.34 7.06
CA GLU A 111 -7.33 -10.92 5.77
C GLU A 111 -5.98 -11.59 5.53
N ILE A 112 -5.07 -11.57 6.52
CA ILE A 112 -3.74 -12.16 6.41
C ILE A 112 -3.83 -13.66 6.08
N ILE A 113 -4.66 -14.44 6.78
CA ILE A 113 -4.80 -15.88 6.47
C ILE A 113 -5.50 -16.10 5.11
N ALA A 114 -6.43 -15.24 4.71
CA ALA A 114 -7.08 -15.35 3.40
C ALA A 114 -6.11 -15.08 2.24
N MET A 115 -5.18 -14.14 2.41
CA MET A 115 -4.16 -13.81 1.40
C MET A 115 -3.02 -14.82 1.32
N ASN A 116 -2.74 -15.58 2.39
CA ASN A 116 -1.55 -16.44 2.49
C ASN A 116 -1.86 -17.95 2.50
N CYS A 117 -3.13 -18.37 2.54
CA CYS A 117 -3.52 -19.78 2.65
C CYS A 117 -4.60 -20.17 1.63
N GLU A 118 -4.25 -20.95 0.61
CA GLU A 118 -5.10 -21.27 -0.55
C GLU A 118 -6.50 -21.82 -0.19
N LYS A 119 -6.59 -22.66 0.86
CA LYS A 119 -7.83 -23.35 1.26
C LYS A 119 -8.79 -22.44 2.04
N VAL A 120 -8.31 -21.33 2.62
CA VAL A 120 -9.03 -20.58 3.66
C VAL A 120 -10.31 -19.90 3.15
N PHE A 121 -10.38 -19.46 1.89
CA PHE A 121 -11.62 -18.90 1.35
C PHE A 121 -12.80 -19.90 1.37
N SER A 122 -12.52 -21.19 1.13
CA SER A 122 -13.53 -22.25 1.22
C SER A 122 -14.01 -22.45 2.66
N GLU A 123 -13.11 -22.27 3.63
CA GLU A 123 -13.40 -22.37 5.07
C GLU A 123 -14.20 -21.16 5.56
N ILE A 124 -13.82 -19.93 5.15
CA ILE A 124 -14.57 -18.67 5.39
C ILE A 124 -16.02 -18.80 4.89
N ALA A 125 -16.20 -19.39 3.71
CA ALA A 125 -17.51 -19.69 3.14
C ALA A 125 -18.29 -20.73 3.97
N SER A 126 -17.68 -21.91 4.23
CA SER A 126 -18.35 -23.01 4.93
C SER A 126 -18.72 -22.69 6.39
N GLU A 127 -17.86 -21.96 7.10
CA GLU A 127 -18.07 -21.53 8.48
C GLU A 127 -18.96 -20.30 8.60
N LYS A 128 -19.46 -19.77 7.46
CA LYS A 128 -20.38 -18.63 7.41
C LYS A 128 -19.82 -17.40 8.10
N VAL A 129 -18.55 -17.07 7.86
CA VAL A 129 -17.92 -15.86 8.43
C VAL A 129 -18.55 -14.60 7.84
N LEU A 130 -18.92 -14.62 6.56
CA LEU A 130 -19.66 -13.55 5.89
C LEU A 130 -20.98 -13.20 6.61
N GLU A 131 -21.69 -14.18 7.18
CA GLU A 131 -22.91 -13.95 7.98
C GLU A 131 -22.62 -13.27 9.34
N GLU A 132 -21.38 -13.35 9.83
CA GLU A 132 -20.92 -12.63 11.02
C GLU A 132 -20.53 -11.19 10.67
N MET A 133 -19.76 -11.01 9.59
CA MET A 133 -19.33 -9.69 9.11
C MET A 133 -20.52 -8.81 8.67
N VAL A 134 -21.52 -9.39 7.99
CA VAL A 134 -22.80 -8.69 7.70
C VAL A 134 -23.47 -8.23 8.99
N ARG A 135 -23.46 -9.06 10.04
CA ARG A 135 -24.05 -8.70 11.34
C ARG A 135 -23.27 -7.60 12.05
N LEU A 136 -21.94 -7.54 11.88
CA LEU A 136 -21.12 -6.43 12.37
C LEU A 136 -21.51 -5.11 11.70
N ILE A 137 -21.67 -5.13 10.37
CA ILE A 137 -22.11 -3.98 9.56
C ILE A 137 -23.51 -3.52 9.96
N GLU A 138 -24.46 -4.43 10.07
CA GLU A 138 -25.88 -4.15 10.40
C GLU A 138 -26.09 -3.77 11.89
N ASN A 139 -25.17 -4.14 12.80
CA ASN A 139 -25.30 -3.83 14.22
C ASN A 139 -24.92 -2.37 14.53
N GLN A 140 -25.90 -1.59 14.98
CA GLN A 140 -25.71 -0.17 15.28
C GLN A 140 -24.62 0.12 16.32
N VAL A 141 -24.41 -0.78 17.29
CA VAL A 141 -23.42 -0.59 18.39
C VAL A 141 -21.99 -0.93 17.97
N THR A 142 -21.77 -1.63 16.84
CA THR A 142 -20.42 -1.90 16.33
C THR A 142 -19.72 -0.59 15.97
N ASP A 143 -18.43 -0.50 16.29
CA ASP A 143 -17.54 0.61 15.92
C ASP A 143 -17.54 0.88 14.40
N SER A 144 -17.45 2.15 14.00
CA SER A 144 -17.54 2.55 12.59
C SER A 144 -16.39 2.02 11.74
N GLY A 145 -15.16 1.98 12.25
CA GLY A 145 -14.01 1.43 11.54
C GLY A 145 -14.14 -0.08 11.35
N ILE A 146 -14.69 -0.79 12.32
CA ILE A 146 -15.00 -2.24 12.20
C ILE A 146 -16.06 -2.51 11.13
N LYS A 147 -17.13 -1.69 11.08
CA LYS A 147 -18.15 -1.78 10.01
C LYS A 147 -17.54 -1.53 8.64
N GLU A 148 -16.72 -0.48 8.52
CA GLU A 148 -16.08 -0.09 7.27
C GLU A 148 -15.11 -1.17 6.78
N ARG A 149 -14.18 -1.62 7.62
CA ARG A 149 -13.21 -2.68 7.29
C ARG A 149 -13.91 -4.00 6.91
N SER A 150 -14.98 -4.36 7.61
CA SER A 150 -15.83 -5.52 7.25
C SER A 150 -16.44 -5.38 5.86
N LEU A 151 -16.95 -4.19 5.51
CA LEU A 151 -17.53 -3.92 4.20
C LEU A 151 -16.47 -3.89 3.09
N GLN A 152 -15.29 -3.32 3.36
CA GLN A 152 -14.15 -3.31 2.43
C GLN A 152 -13.72 -4.74 2.07
N LEU A 153 -13.55 -5.63 3.06
CA LEU A 153 -13.20 -7.04 2.83
C LEU A 153 -14.28 -7.79 2.03
N ILE A 154 -15.56 -7.68 2.42
CA ILE A 154 -16.66 -8.31 1.66
C ILE A 154 -16.71 -7.80 0.22
N ARG A 155 -16.45 -6.51 0.00
CA ARG A 155 -16.38 -5.92 -1.34
C ARG A 155 -15.21 -6.48 -2.14
N ALA A 156 -13.99 -6.45 -1.59
CA ALA A 156 -12.80 -6.96 -2.27
C ALA A 156 -12.97 -8.43 -2.70
N TRP A 157 -13.45 -9.28 -1.80
CA TRP A 157 -13.71 -10.69 -2.10
C TRP A 157 -14.94 -10.90 -3.01
N GLY A 158 -15.93 -10.00 -2.98
CA GLY A 158 -17.12 -10.06 -3.83
C GLY A 158 -16.94 -9.46 -5.24
N GLU A 159 -15.87 -8.70 -5.47
CA GLU A 159 -15.47 -8.14 -6.76
C GLU A 159 -14.29 -8.90 -7.41
N SER A 160 -13.57 -9.75 -6.67
CA SER A 160 -12.51 -10.62 -7.20
C SER A 160 -13.05 -11.74 -8.09
N GLN A 161 -12.43 -11.92 -9.25
CA GLN A 161 -12.70 -13.01 -10.20
C GLN A 161 -12.12 -14.35 -9.72
N ASP A 162 -11.04 -14.31 -8.93
CA ASP A 162 -10.38 -15.52 -8.40
C ASP A 162 -11.33 -16.33 -7.50
N LEU A 163 -12.34 -15.68 -6.91
CA LEU A 163 -13.34 -16.29 -6.03
C LEU A 163 -14.66 -16.64 -6.71
N ASP A 164 -14.76 -16.60 -8.04
CA ASP A 164 -16.00 -16.96 -8.77
C ASP A 164 -16.46 -18.41 -8.51
N TYR A 165 -15.53 -19.31 -8.11
CA TYR A 165 -15.86 -20.67 -7.68
C TYR A 165 -16.59 -20.74 -6.31
N LEU A 166 -16.59 -19.65 -5.55
CA LEU A 166 -17.29 -19.49 -4.26
C LEU A 166 -18.32 -18.36 -4.37
N PRO A 167 -19.46 -18.56 -5.07
CA PRO A 167 -20.43 -17.50 -5.39
C PRO A 167 -21.06 -16.81 -4.17
N VAL A 168 -20.89 -17.36 -2.96
CA VAL A 168 -21.34 -16.75 -1.70
C VAL A 168 -20.69 -15.39 -1.41
N PHE A 169 -19.43 -15.16 -1.81
CA PHE A 169 -18.75 -13.87 -1.62
C PHE A 169 -19.43 -12.78 -2.46
N ARG A 170 -19.51 -13.01 -3.77
CA ARG A 170 -20.19 -12.12 -4.73
C ARG A 170 -21.67 -11.91 -4.37
N GLN A 171 -22.39 -12.96 -3.97
CA GLN A 171 -23.79 -12.84 -3.56
C GLN A 171 -23.94 -11.99 -2.27
N THR A 172 -23.04 -12.15 -1.30
CA THR A 172 -23.08 -11.36 -0.06
C THR A 172 -22.82 -9.88 -0.34
N TYR A 173 -21.81 -9.56 -1.13
CA TYR A 173 -21.52 -8.19 -1.54
C TYR A 173 -22.69 -7.54 -2.30
N MET A 174 -23.26 -8.23 -3.29
CA MET A 174 -24.41 -7.72 -4.04
C MET A 174 -25.66 -7.55 -3.16
N ASN A 175 -25.86 -8.42 -2.16
CA ASN A 175 -26.94 -8.26 -1.18
C ASN A 175 -26.77 -6.98 -0.34
N LEU A 176 -25.57 -6.66 0.14
CA LEU A 176 -25.30 -5.41 0.87
C LEU A 176 -25.48 -4.18 -0.01
N LYS A 177 -24.94 -4.23 -1.24
CA LYS A 177 -25.05 -3.16 -2.24
C LYS A 177 -26.51 -2.82 -2.57
N ASN A 178 -27.36 -3.83 -2.74
CA ASN A 178 -28.77 -3.66 -3.09
C ASN A 178 -29.68 -3.24 -1.92
N ARG A 179 -29.21 -3.37 -0.67
CA ARG A 179 -30.00 -3.05 0.54
C ARG A 179 -29.88 -1.60 1.00
N ASN A 180 -29.05 -0.78 0.34
CA ASN A 180 -28.65 0.54 0.83
C ASN A 180 -28.12 0.53 2.29
N THR A 181 -27.54 -0.60 2.73
CA THR A 181 -26.83 -0.72 4.02
C THR A 181 -25.46 -0.03 3.98
N LEU A 182 -25.07 0.49 2.81
CA LEU A 182 -24.02 1.49 2.65
C LEU A 182 -24.44 2.75 3.45
N PRO A 183 -23.66 3.22 4.44
CA PRO A 183 -24.10 4.31 5.30
C PRO A 183 -24.42 5.57 4.50
N ALA A 184 -25.63 6.10 4.71
CA ALA A 184 -26.12 7.30 4.01
C ALA A 184 -25.25 8.52 4.38
N GLY A 185 -24.36 8.88 3.45
CA GLY A 185 -23.29 9.86 3.63
C GLY A 185 -22.10 9.57 2.71
N TYR A 186 -21.83 8.29 2.44
CA TYR A 186 -20.76 7.87 1.53
C TYR A 186 -21.33 7.62 0.13
N SER A 187 -21.48 8.70 -0.65
CA SER A 187 -21.64 8.56 -2.10
C SER A 187 -20.44 7.79 -2.69
N LEU A 188 -20.60 7.29 -3.91
CA LEU A 188 -19.47 6.84 -4.74
C LEU A 188 -18.37 7.92 -4.78
N GLU A 189 -18.74 9.20 -4.72
CA GLU A 189 -17.86 10.36 -4.54
C GLU A 189 -17.04 10.37 -3.25
N SER A 190 -17.51 9.90 -2.08
CA SER A 190 -16.68 10.03 -0.86
C SER A 190 -15.45 9.13 -0.91
N TYR A 191 -15.59 7.88 -1.37
CA TYR A 191 -14.43 7.02 -1.64
C TYR A 191 -13.81 7.28 -3.01
N ARG A 192 -14.49 7.95 -3.96
CA ARG A 192 -13.83 8.64 -5.09
C ARG A 192 -13.32 10.06 -4.72
N GLN A 193 -13.23 10.43 -3.45
CA GLN A 193 -12.58 11.67 -2.97
C GLN A 193 -11.56 11.36 -1.86
N GLN A 194 -11.54 10.11 -1.38
CA GLN A 194 -10.34 9.42 -0.89
C GLN A 194 -9.57 8.68 -2.01
N MET A 195 -10.19 8.39 -3.17
CA MET A 195 -9.57 7.74 -4.34
C MET A 195 -9.71 8.56 -5.65
N SER A 196 -10.15 9.81 -5.56
CA SER A 196 -9.58 10.85 -6.44
C SER A 196 -8.61 11.65 -5.57
N PRO A 197 -7.55 12.23 -6.14
CA PRO A 197 -6.70 13.15 -5.40
C PRO A 197 -7.54 14.30 -4.82
N PRO A 198 -7.10 14.94 -3.73
CA PRO A 198 -7.49 16.31 -3.44
C PRO A 198 -7.13 17.16 -4.67
N GLU A 199 -8.14 17.59 -5.41
CA GLU A 199 -8.00 18.60 -6.46
C GLU A 199 -7.57 19.90 -5.73
N GLU A 200 -6.34 20.34 -5.98
CA GLU A 200 -5.59 21.38 -5.25
C GLU A 200 -5.08 21.02 -3.83
N TYR A 201 -4.03 20.19 -3.77
CA TYR A 201 -2.78 20.69 -3.18
C TYR A 201 -1.81 21.03 -4.34
N PRO A 202 -0.98 22.09 -4.22
CA PRO A 202 -0.34 22.70 -5.37
C PRO A 202 0.70 21.79 -6.05
N ILE A 203 0.41 21.42 -7.30
CA ILE A 203 1.32 20.72 -8.21
C ILE A 203 2.23 21.75 -8.88
N PRO A 204 3.55 21.50 -8.92
CA PRO A 204 4.32 21.70 -10.15
C PRO A 204 4.65 20.35 -10.81
N ASP A 205 4.53 20.30 -12.13
CA ASP A 205 4.50 19.07 -12.94
C ASP A 205 5.77 18.20 -12.85
N MET A 206 5.58 16.88 -12.99
CA MET A 206 6.47 16.02 -13.77
C MET A 206 5.66 14.92 -14.49
N ASP A 207 5.93 14.77 -15.79
CA ASP A 207 5.30 13.80 -16.69
C ASP A 207 5.72 12.35 -16.42
N LEU A 208 4.89 11.41 -16.88
CA LEU A 208 5.18 9.97 -16.85
C LEU A 208 6.31 9.60 -17.83
N HIS A 209 7.22 8.72 -17.40
CA HIS A 209 7.66 7.59 -18.23
C HIS A 209 8.38 6.48 -17.43
N GLY A 210 8.14 5.22 -17.81
CA GLY A 210 9.00 4.08 -17.46
C GLY A 210 8.48 3.17 -16.35
N ALA A 211 8.12 1.94 -16.70
CA ALA A 211 7.94 0.87 -15.72
C ALA A 211 9.29 0.20 -15.43
N ASP A 212 9.60 -0.10 -14.16
CA ASP A 212 9.54 -1.50 -13.71
C ASP A 212 9.66 -1.65 -12.18
N HIS A 213 9.36 -2.87 -11.73
CA HIS A 213 9.36 -3.41 -10.36
C HIS A 213 10.22 -2.75 -9.24
N THR A 214 9.67 -2.86 -8.03
CA THR A 214 10.24 -2.60 -6.67
C THR A 214 10.18 -1.17 -6.12
N THR A 215 9.10 -0.88 -5.38
CA THR A 215 9.14 -0.26 -4.03
C THR A 215 7.72 -0.26 -3.45
N TYR A 216 7.49 -1.01 -2.36
CA TYR A 216 6.30 -0.81 -1.53
C TYR A 216 6.50 0.49 -0.71
N PRO A 217 5.47 1.33 -0.52
CA PRO A 217 5.58 2.55 0.27
C PRO A 217 5.65 2.20 1.78
N PHE A 218 6.85 1.84 2.24
CA PHE A 218 7.09 1.56 3.65
C PHE A 218 7.01 2.82 4.50
N ASN A 219 6.48 2.67 5.71
CA ASN A 219 6.32 3.76 6.67
C ASN A 219 7.67 4.07 7.36
N TYR A 220 8.56 4.78 6.64
CA TYR A 220 9.92 5.12 7.10
C TYR A 220 9.99 5.96 8.40
N GLY A 221 8.86 6.38 8.97
CA GLY A 221 8.80 7.05 10.29
C GLY A 221 8.89 6.10 11.49
N SER A 222 8.85 4.78 11.29
CA SER A 222 8.82 3.78 12.38
C SER A 222 9.82 2.62 12.18
N LEU A 223 10.98 2.88 11.59
CA LEU A 223 12.05 1.88 11.47
C LEU A 223 12.64 1.51 12.84
N SER A 224 12.84 0.21 13.08
CA SER A 224 13.66 -0.33 14.17
C SER A 224 15.12 0.09 14.05
N GLN A 225 15.90 -0.07 15.13
CA GLN A 225 17.33 0.28 15.10
C GLN A 225 18.11 -0.61 14.12
N GLU A 226 17.67 -1.86 13.93
CA GLU A 226 18.22 -2.81 12.96
C GLU A 226 17.94 -2.38 11.52
N GLU A 227 16.69 -2.02 11.18
CA GLU A 227 16.32 -1.54 9.84
C GLU A 227 17.00 -0.21 9.49
N LYS A 228 17.19 0.68 10.48
CA LYS A 228 17.99 1.91 10.30
C LYS A 228 19.43 1.57 9.90
N LYS A 229 20.07 0.62 10.60
CA LYS A 229 21.46 0.19 10.31
C LYS A 229 21.59 -0.45 8.93
N GLU A 230 20.69 -1.35 8.57
CA GLU A 230 20.66 -1.98 7.25
C GLU A 230 20.50 -0.94 6.12
N PHE A 231 19.59 0.04 6.29
CA PHE A 231 19.42 1.12 5.31
C PHE A 231 20.67 2.00 5.15
N LEU A 232 21.34 2.34 6.25
CA LEU A 232 22.59 3.11 6.23
C LEU A 232 23.70 2.35 5.50
N GLU A 233 23.83 1.05 5.74
CA GLU A 233 24.82 0.19 5.07
C GLU A 233 24.57 0.08 3.55
N ILE A 234 23.31 -0.17 3.12
CA ILE A 234 22.94 -0.24 1.70
C ILE A 234 23.19 1.10 0.99
N THR A 235 22.86 2.21 1.65
CA THR A 235 23.05 3.57 1.13
C THR A 235 24.54 3.90 0.98
N ARG A 236 25.35 3.56 1.99
CA ARG A 236 26.82 3.69 1.95
C ARG A 236 27.43 2.94 0.78
N ASN A 237 27.12 1.65 0.64
CA ASN A 237 27.63 0.82 -0.45
C ASN A 237 27.28 1.39 -1.83
N SER A 238 26.09 1.98 -1.98
CA SER A 238 25.66 2.65 -3.22
C SER A 238 26.46 3.94 -3.49
N ALA A 239 26.66 4.78 -2.47
CA ALA A 239 27.41 6.03 -2.58
C ALA A 239 28.91 5.79 -2.83
N GLU A 240 29.51 4.80 -2.16
CA GLU A 240 30.90 4.38 -2.38
C GLU A 240 31.11 3.87 -3.81
N LEU A 241 30.20 3.03 -4.31
CA LEU A 241 30.28 2.52 -5.68
C LEU A 241 30.17 3.65 -6.72
N LEU A 242 29.20 4.57 -6.55
CA LEU A 242 29.06 5.74 -7.42
C LEU A 242 30.31 6.64 -7.35
N SER A 243 30.86 6.87 -6.15
CA SER A 243 32.10 7.63 -5.99
C SER A 243 33.27 6.94 -6.68
N SER A 244 33.40 5.61 -6.57
CA SER A 244 34.44 4.85 -7.27
C SER A 244 34.32 4.94 -8.80
N ILE A 245 33.10 4.93 -9.34
CA ILE A 245 32.85 5.11 -10.77
C ILE A 245 33.27 6.53 -11.20
N LEU A 246 32.91 7.56 -10.43
CA LEU A 246 33.28 8.97 -10.66
C LEU A 246 34.76 9.32 -10.40
N ASN A 247 35.51 8.44 -9.75
CA ASN A 247 36.95 8.59 -9.50
C ASN A 247 37.81 7.79 -10.49
N SER A 248 37.22 6.84 -11.22
CA SER A 248 37.89 6.14 -12.32
C SER A 248 38.09 7.11 -13.49
N GLU A 249 39.24 7.03 -14.17
CA GLU A 249 39.56 7.84 -15.36
C GLU A 249 38.71 7.38 -16.56
N MET A 250 37.42 7.75 -16.57
CA MET A 250 36.47 7.38 -17.61
C MET A 250 36.33 8.46 -18.68
N GLU A 251 36.17 8.05 -19.94
CA GLU A 251 35.69 8.97 -20.98
C GLU A 251 34.29 9.50 -20.65
N PRO A 252 33.93 10.73 -21.09
CA PRO A 252 32.62 11.36 -20.87
C PRO A 252 31.39 10.47 -21.17
N LYS A 253 31.55 9.49 -22.06
CA LYS A 253 30.50 8.56 -22.49
C LYS A 253 30.02 7.60 -21.39
N HIS A 254 30.87 7.25 -20.42
CA HIS A 254 30.54 6.26 -19.38
C HIS A 254 29.86 6.87 -18.14
N ILE A 255 29.81 8.20 -18.04
CA ILE A 255 29.04 8.89 -16.97
C ILE A 255 27.54 8.67 -17.16
N LYS A 256 27.06 8.65 -18.42
CA LYS A 256 25.66 8.35 -18.77
C LYS A 256 25.41 6.84 -19.05
N ASP A 257 26.23 5.96 -18.48
CA ASP A 257 26.01 4.50 -18.51
C ASP A 257 24.87 4.10 -17.56
N ASP A 258 24.10 3.06 -17.94
CA ASP A 258 22.93 2.58 -17.19
C ASP A 258 23.27 2.24 -15.72
N LEU A 259 24.48 1.72 -15.45
CA LEU A 259 24.93 1.43 -14.09
C LEU A 259 25.15 2.71 -13.28
N THR A 260 25.84 3.70 -13.86
CA THR A 260 26.13 4.98 -13.21
C THR A 260 24.83 5.73 -12.89
N LEU A 261 23.91 5.79 -13.86
CA LEU A 261 22.59 6.39 -13.69
C LEU A 261 21.74 5.65 -12.64
N SER A 262 21.75 4.32 -12.63
CA SER A 262 21.03 3.52 -11.62
C SER A 262 21.56 3.75 -10.20
N MET A 263 22.89 3.91 -10.03
CA MET A 263 23.47 4.19 -8.70
C MET A 263 23.24 5.64 -8.27
N LEU A 264 23.28 6.60 -9.20
CA LEU A 264 22.88 7.99 -8.94
C LEU A 264 21.43 8.09 -8.46
N GLU A 265 20.52 7.38 -9.14
CA GLU A 265 19.10 7.37 -8.79
C GLU A 265 18.87 6.77 -7.40
N LYS A 266 19.51 5.64 -7.06
CA LYS A 266 19.48 5.09 -5.70
C LYS A 266 20.02 6.07 -4.66
N CYS A 267 21.10 6.78 -4.98
CA CYS A 267 21.65 7.80 -4.09
C CYS A 267 20.63 8.93 -3.86
N LYS A 268 20.00 9.48 -4.91
CA LYS A 268 18.96 10.52 -4.80
C LYS A 268 17.72 10.01 -4.03
N GLN A 269 17.25 8.80 -4.29
CA GLN A 269 16.13 8.19 -3.55
C GLN A 269 16.43 7.97 -2.06
N SER A 270 17.69 7.75 -1.69
CA SER A 270 18.08 7.53 -0.29
C SER A 270 18.14 8.81 0.55
N GLN A 271 18.37 10.00 -0.05
CA GLN A 271 18.43 11.30 0.64
C GLN A 271 17.21 11.56 1.56
N PRO A 272 15.94 11.54 1.09
CA PRO A 272 14.78 11.86 1.94
C PRO A 272 14.47 10.79 2.99
N VAL A 273 14.97 9.55 2.82
CA VAL A 273 14.87 8.52 3.86
C VAL A 273 15.89 8.78 4.96
N LEU A 274 17.11 9.15 4.58
CA LEU A 274 18.20 9.48 5.49
C LEU A 274 17.88 10.72 6.35
N GLU A 275 17.30 11.77 5.76
CA GLU A 275 16.79 12.94 6.49
C GLU A 275 15.73 12.57 7.54
N ARG A 276 14.82 11.63 7.25
CA ARG A 276 13.85 11.15 8.22
C ARG A 276 14.49 10.31 9.32
N ILE A 277 15.49 9.49 9.01
CA ILE A 277 16.27 8.74 10.02
C ILE A 277 16.98 9.71 10.97
N ILE A 278 17.58 10.80 10.45
CA ILE A 278 18.21 11.86 11.25
C ILE A 278 17.18 12.54 12.16
N GLN A 279 16.00 12.93 11.64
CA GLN A 279 14.95 13.61 12.41
C GLN A 279 14.28 12.71 13.47
N ALA A 280 14.21 11.39 13.23
CA ALA A 280 13.53 10.43 14.09
C ALA A 280 14.45 9.71 15.10
N THR A 281 15.77 9.91 15.04
CA THR A 281 16.73 9.24 15.93
C THR A 281 17.16 10.17 17.05
N ASN A 282 16.63 9.93 18.25
CA ASN A 282 16.88 10.74 19.46
C ASN A 282 17.49 9.92 20.61
N ASP A 283 17.63 8.60 20.43
CA ASP A 283 17.94 7.59 21.42
C ASP A 283 19.29 6.88 21.23
N ASP A 284 19.85 6.94 20.01
CA ASP A 284 21.14 6.35 19.64
C ASP A 284 22.01 7.41 18.94
N GLU A 285 22.94 8.01 19.68
CA GLU A 285 23.89 9.01 19.16
C GLU A 285 24.82 8.43 18.08
N GLY A 286 25.07 7.12 18.09
CA GLY A 286 25.92 6.44 17.11
C GLY A 286 25.24 6.36 15.74
N ILE A 287 23.98 5.88 15.70
CA ILE A 287 23.17 5.85 14.48
C ILE A 287 22.95 7.28 13.95
N LEU A 288 22.71 8.27 14.83
CA LEU A 288 22.52 9.65 14.41
C LEU A 288 23.79 10.23 13.77
N PHE A 289 24.96 10.02 14.38
CA PHE A 289 26.25 10.44 13.81
C PHE A 289 26.55 9.76 12.47
N GLU A 290 26.30 8.45 12.38
CA GLU A 290 26.47 7.66 11.16
C GLU A 290 25.57 8.17 10.03
N ALA A 291 24.30 8.47 10.33
CA ALA A 291 23.32 8.98 9.38
C ALA A 291 23.66 10.39 8.88
N LEU A 292 24.12 11.28 9.77
CA LEU A 292 24.57 12.64 9.41
C LEU A 292 25.80 12.59 8.50
N ASN A 293 26.84 11.84 8.88
CA ASN A 293 28.05 11.71 8.07
C ASN A 293 27.74 11.09 6.69
N LEU A 294 26.86 10.09 6.64
CA LEU A 294 26.43 9.50 5.39
C LEU A 294 25.62 10.47 4.52
N HIS A 295 24.83 11.38 5.11
CA HIS A 295 24.09 12.39 4.36
C HIS A 295 25.04 13.37 3.67
N ASP A 296 26.04 13.89 4.41
CA ASP A 296 27.05 14.79 3.85
C ASP A 296 27.87 14.11 2.75
N GLU A 297 28.22 12.84 2.91
CA GLU A 297 28.90 12.03 1.90
C GLU A 297 28.04 11.81 0.65
N LEU A 298 26.76 11.46 0.83
CA LEU A 298 25.80 11.23 -0.24
C LEU A 298 25.59 12.50 -1.08
N GLN A 299 25.41 13.65 -0.43
CA GLN A 299 25.34 14.96 -1.09
C GLN A 299 26.60 15.23 -1.90
N ARG A 300 27.79 15.06 -1.29
CA ARG A 300 29.10 15.27 -1.94
C ARG A 300 29.29 14.41 -3.20
N VAL A 301 28.84 13.15 -3.18
CA VAL A 301 28.97 12.25 -4.34
C VAL A 301 27.99 12.65 -5.45
N ILE A 302 26.75 13.04 -5.11
CA ILE A 302 25.75 13.50 -6.08
C ILE A 302 26.19 14.80 -6.75
N SER A 303 26.64 15.80 -5.99
CA SER A 303 27.16 17.06 -6.57
C SER A 303 28.36 16.82 -7.48
N LYS A 304 29.24 15.87 -7.13
CA LYS A 304 30.36 15.49 -8.01
C LYS A 304 29.89 14.86 -9.33
N TYR A 305 28.83 14.05 -9.33
CA TYR A 305 28.23 13.56 -10.59
C TYR A 305 27.77 14.74 -11.44
N GLU A 306 27.05 15.69 -10.85
CA GLU A 306 26.45 16.84 -11.55
C GLU A 306 27.52 17.79 -12.15
N GLU A 307 28.64 18.01 -11.44
CA GLU A 307 29.82 18.72 -11.98
C GLU A 307 30.42 18.02 -13.21
N VAL A 308 30.53 16.69 -13.16
CA VAL A 308 31.10 15.88 -14.25
C VAL A 308 30.16 15.79 -15.45
N GLU A 309 28.85 15.71 -15.22
CA GLU A 309 27.83 15.77 -16.26
C GLU A 309 27.78 17.15 -16.94
N ALA A 310 27.83 18.24 -16.17
CA ALA A 310 27.89 19.60 -16.69
C ALA A 310 29.16 19.85 -17.51
N ALA A 311 30.30 19.27 -17.13
CA ALA A 311 31.54 19.30 -17.92
C ALA A 311 31.46 18.50 -19.23
N SER A 312 30.40 17.68 -19.43
CA SER A 312 30.18 16.87 -20.62
C SER A 312 29.16 17.47 -21.62
N GLU A 313 28.47 18.58 -21.30
CA GLU A 313 27.45 19.18 -22.17
C GLU A 313 27.99 20.39 -22.98
N PRO A 314 27.97 20.37 -24.33
CA PRO A 314 28.43 21.48 -25.14
C PRO A 314 27.37 22.59 -25.29
N GLY A 315 27.28 23.46 -24.29
CA GLY A 315 26.81 24.86 -24.35
C GLY A 315 25.50 25.20 -25.07
N GLN A 316 24.50 25.68 -24.31
CA GLN A 316 23.33 26.39 -24.86
C GLN A 316 23.15 27.81 -24.28
N GLN A 317 22.41 28.61 -25.04
CA GLN A 317 22.52 30.07 -25.09
C GLN A 317 21.48 30.78 -24.20
N LEU A 318 21.75 32.04 -23.82
CA LEU A 318 20.86 32.89 -23.03
C LEU A 318 19.45 33.04 -23.65
N PRO A 319 18.37 33.06 -22.83
CA PRO A 319 17.00 33.15 -23.33
C PRO A 319 16.54 34.59 -23.60
N ASP A 320 15.99 34.82 -24.80
CA ASP A 320 15.15 35.99 -25.11
C ASP A 320 13.83 35.96 -24.30
N LYS A 321 13.32 37.16 -23.96
CA LYS A 321 12.04 37.37 -23.25
C LYS A 321 11.40 38.70 -23.68
N PRO A 322 10.08 38.90 -23.51
CA PRO A 322 9.20 38.85 -24.68
C PRO A 322 8.42 40.16 -24.96
N ASP A 323 7.72 40.16 -26.08
CA ASP A 323 6.93 41.26 -26.62
C ASP A 323 5.57 41.46 -25.90
N THR A 324 5.13 42.72 -25.72
CA THR A 324 3.73 43.21 -25.82
C THR A 324 3.64 44.67 -25.34
N MET A 325 3.33 45.61 -26.25
CA MET A 325 2.26 46.65 -26.12
C MET A 325 2.38 47.74 -27.21
N VAL A 326 1.70 47.58 -28.35
CA VAL A 326 1.32 48.72 -29.22
C VAL A 326 -0.09 48.49 -29.78
N GLN A 327 -0.96 49.49 -29.66
CA GLN A 327 -2.28 49.52 -30.29
C GLN A 327 -2.25 50.24 -31.66
N LYS A 328 -3.09 49.73 -32.58
CA LYS A 328 -3.72 50.43 -33.73
C LYS A 328 -2.83 50.90 -34.89
N SER A 329 -3.04 50.20 -36.00
CA SER A 329 -2.76 50.50 -37.41
C SER A 329 -3.62 51.65 -37.99
N PRO A 330 -3.51 52.04 -39.29
CA PRO A 330 -2.48 51.73 -40.32
C PRO A 330 -1.95 52.96 -41.11
N THR A 331 -0.89 52.80 -41.94
CA THR A 331 -0.92 52.93 -43.43
C THR A 331 0.50 53.01 -44.04
N GLN A 332 0.68 52.30 -45.16
CA GLN A 332 1.81 52.18 -46.11
C GLN A 332 2.30 53.49 -46.78
N PRO A 333 3.31 53.48 -47.71
CA PRO A 333 4.53 52.62 -47.84
C PRO A 333 5.81 53.41 -48.28
N GLY A 334 6.95 52.72 -48.48
CA GLY A 334 7.79 53.01 -49.67
C GLY A 334 9.33 53.09 -49.55
N ASN A 335 9.99 52.07 -50.10
CA ASN A 335 11.23 52.09 -50.92
C ASN A 335 12.65 52.34 -50.33
N GLU A 336 13.45 51.25 -50.39
CA GLU A 336 14.75 51.10 -51.07
C GLU A 336 15.87 52.16 -50.95
N ALA A 337 17.04 51.73 -50.43
CA ALA A 337 18.39 51.80 -51.05
C ALA A 337 19.50 51.48 -50.01
N ARG A 338 20.75 51.08 -50.31
CA ARG A 338 21.41 50.37 -51.43
C ARG A 338 22.95 50.38 -51.14
N GLU A 339 23.70 49.30 -51.44
CA GLU A 339 25.20 49.25 -51.51
C GLU A 339 25.94 49.57 -50.17
N LYS A 340 27.26 49.42 -49.89
CA LYS A 340 28.49 48.76 -50.44
C LYS A 340 29.57 48.77 -49.33
N GLU A 341 30.75 48.12 -49.35
CA GLU A 341 31.46 47.20 -50.28
C GLU A 341 32.40 46.27 -49.46
N ASN A 342 33.19 45.41 -50.12
CA ASN A 342 34.45 44.80 -49.61
C ASN A 342 35.63 45.44 -50.42
N PRO A 343 36.96 45.32 -50.14
CA PRO A 343 37.65 44.00 -50.15
C PRO A 343 39.03 43.84 -49.42
N GLU A 344 39.52 42.59 -49.45
CA GLU A 344 40.90 42.11 -49.76
C GLU A 344 42.15 42.25 -48.83
N GLY A 345 43.03 41.22 -48.96
CA GLY A 345 44.44 41.17 -48.55
C GLY A 345 44.78 40.22 -47.38
N GLU A 346 45.67 39.21 -47.44
CA GLU A 346 46.14 38.19 -48.41
C GLU A 346 47.50 37.62 -47.87
N SER A 347 47.78 36.30 -47.96
CA SER A 347 49.10 35.63 -47.76
C SER A 347 49.74 35.61 -46.33
N SER A 348 50.65 34.69 -45.92
CA SER A 348 51.14 33.38 -46.43
C SER A 348 51.93 32.55 -45.37
N GLU A 349 52.04 31.24 -45.62
CA GLU A 349 53.15 30.27 -45.33
C GLU A 349 53.81 30.03 -43.94
N ALA A 350 53.51 28.84 -43.39
CA ALA A 350 54.40 27.69 -43.09
C ALA A 350 55.81 27.85 -42.44
N SER A 351 56.07 27.03 -41.41
CA SER A 351 57.38 26.35 -41.20
C SER A 351 57.26 25.06 -40.36
N SER A 352 58.30 24.22 -40.37
CA SER A 352 58.32 22.82 -39.89
C SER A 352 59.34 22.60 -38.76
N GLY A 353 59.10 21.62 -37.89
CA GLY A 353 60.03 21.23 -36.82
C GLY A 353 59.81 19.81 -36.28
N LYS A 354 60.64 18.85 -36.70
CA LYS A 354 60.72 17.50 -36.13
C LYS A 354 61.79 17.43 -35.04
N SER A 355 61.54 16.68 -33.97
CA SER A 355 62.60 15.93 -33.29
C SER A 355 62.05 14.63 -32.69
N SER A 356 62.90 13.60 -32.62
CA SER A 356 62.57 12.22 -32.23
C SER A 356 63.64 11.75 -31.23
N LEU A 357 63.45 10.53 -30.69
CA LEU A 357 64.34 9.68 -29.86
C LEU A 357 64.06 9.72 -28.33
N ARG A 358 64.31 8.66 -27.54
CA ARG A 358 64.33 7.18 -27.75
C ARG A 358 64.61 6.47 -26.41
N GLY A 359 63.90 5.38 -26.09
CA GLY A 359 64.27 4.44 -25.00
C GLY A 359 63.99 4.94 -23.57
N VAL A 360 64.06 4.10 -22.52
CA VAL A 360 64.55 2.70 -22.43
C VAL A 360 63.68 1.91 -21.43
N GLU A 361 63.57 0.59 -21.62
CA GLU A 361 62.90 -0.36 -20.71
C GLU A 361 63.64 -0.54 -19.36
N ASN A 362 62.88 -0.81 -18.29
CA ASN A 362 63.11 -1.94 -17.36
C ASN A 362 61.90 -2.15 -16.44
#